data_AF-A0A7Z2NX26-F1
#
_entry.id   AF-A0A7Z2NX26-F1
#
_cell.length_a   1.000
_cell.length_b   1.000
_cell.length_c   1.000
_cell.angle_alpha   90.00
_cell.angle_beta   90.00
_cell.angle_gamma   90.00
#
_symmetry.space_group_name_H-M   'P 1'
#
loop_
_entity.id
_entity.type
_entity.pdbx_description
1 polymer ?
#
loop_
_entity_poly.entity_id
_entity_poly.type
_entity_poly.pdbx_seq_one_letter_code
_entity_poly.pdbx_strand_id
1 'polypeptide(L)' 'MWRIWLIFDPRRTLVALAVFLFVLALLIHFILLSTDRFNWLDGPKKAAAVATAPAATDQATP' A
#
# COMPACT_ATOMS: atom_id res chain seq x y z
N MET A 1 31.11 -14.56 21.75
CA MET A 1 29.68 -14.18 21.88
C MET A 1 28.75 -15.30 21.39
N TRP A 2 28.96 -16.54 21.87
CA TRP A 2 28.13 -17.70 21.50
C TRP A 2 27.16 -18.11 22.64
N ARG A 3 27.45 -17.64 23.86
CA ARG A 3 26.64 -17.86 25.07
C ARG A 3 25.24 -17.27 24.99
N ILE A 4 24.99 -16.32 24.08
CA ILE A 4 23.65 -15.75 23.85
C ILE A 4 22.66 -16.82 23.38
N TRP A 5 23.13 -17.85 22.65
CA TRP A 5 22.32 -18.97 22.17
C TRP A 5 22.02 -20.03 23.24
N LEU A 6 22.66 -19.96 24.42
CA LEU A 6 22.32 -20.83 25.56
C LEU A 6 21.08 -20.32 26.33
N ILE A 7 20.76 -19.03 26.19
CA ILE A 7 19.61 -18.39 26.84
C ILE A 7 18.46 -18.23 25.84
N PHE A 8 18.78 -17.92 24.59
CA PHE A 8 17.81 -17.79 23.50
C PHE A 8 17.81 -19.03 22.63
N ASP A 9 16.70 -19.75 22.67
CA ASP A 9 16.48 -20.96 21.89
C ASP A 9 16.55 -20.62 20.38
N PRO A 10 17.59 -21.08 19.64
CA PRO A 10 18.00 -20.53 18.34
C PRO A 10 16.88 -20.45 17.31
N ARG A 11 16.02 -21.47 17.32
CA ARG A 11 14.89 -21.59 16.41
C ARG A 11 13.88 -20.47 16.65
N ARG A 12 13.58 -20.17 17.92
CA ARG A 12 12.56 -19.19 18.28
C ARG A 12 13.01 -17.78 17.94
N THR A 13 14.28 -17.43 18.16
CA THR A 13 14.82 -16.12 17.80
C THR A 13 14.84 -15.89 16.30
N LEU A 14 15.24 -16.89 15.50
CA LEU A 14 15.19 -16.78 14.03
C LEU A 14 13.76 -16.65 13.51
N VAL A 15 12.82 -17.43 14.05
CA VAL A 15 11.39 -17.31 13.68
C VAL A 15 10.83 -15.96 14.10
N ALA A 16 11.12 -15.49 15.31
CA ALA A 16 10.65 -14.20 15.79
C ALA A 16 11.18 -13.04 14.91
N LEU A 17 12.45 -13.08 14.53
CA LEU A 17 13.04 -12.10 13.63
C LEU A 17 12.40 -12.13 12.24
N ALA A 18 12.22 -13.34 11.67
CA ALA A 18 11.59 -13.50 10.36
C ALA A 18 10.14 -13.00 10.36
N VAL A 19 9.35 -13.36 11.37
CA VAL A 19 7.96 -12.90 11.52
C VAL A 19 7.92 -11.40 11.75
N PHE A 20 8.79 -10.85 12.61
CA PHE A 20 8.86 -9.41 12.85
C PHE A 20 9.14 -8.63 11.56
N LEU A 21 10.17 -9.04 10.81
CA LEU A 21 10.53 -8.41 9.54
C LEU A 21 9.42 -8.57 8.49
N PHE A 22 8.76 -9.73 8.45
CA PHE A 22 7.66 -9.98 7.52
C PHE A 22 6.44 -9.13 7.83
N VAL A 23 6.03 -9.05 9.10
CA VAL A 23 4.92 -8.18 9.54
C VAL A 23 5.26 -6.72 9.26
N LEU A 24 6.48 -6.28 9.55
CA LEU A 24 6.95 -4.92 9.25
C LEU A 24 6.89 -4.62 7.75
N ALA A 25 7.32 -5.57 6.92
CA ALA A 25 7.23 -5.44 5.47
C ALA A 25 5.79 -5.29 5.00
N LEU A 26 4.87 -6.15 5.45
CA LEU A 26 3.45 -6.04 5.12
C LEU A 26 2.87 -4.69 5.56
N LEU A 27 3.16 -4.25 6.78
CA LEU A 27 2.69 -2.96 7.31
C LEU A 27 3.08 -1.79 6.40
N ILE A 28 4.34 -1.76 5.96
CA ILE A 28 4.83 -0.73 5.02
C ILE A 28 4.09 -0.84 3.68
N HIS A 29 3.95 -2.04 3.11
CA HIS A 29 3.26 -2.22 1.83
C HIS A 29 1.79 -1.79 1.91
N PHE A 30 1.07 -2.17 2.98
CA PHE A 30 -0.31 -1.76 3.21
C PHE A 30 -0.44 -0.24 3.34
N ILE A 31 0.52 0.45 3.99
CA ILE A 31 0.54 1.91 4.07
C ILE A 31 0.70 2.53 2.68
N LEU A 32 1.67 2.06 1.87
CA LEU A 32 1.86 2.56 0.52
C LEU A 32 0.61 2.33 -0.35
N LEU A 33 0.05 1.13 -0.26
CA LEU A 33 -1.13 0.71 -1.02
C LEU A 33 -2.40 1.46 -0.59
N SER A 34 -2.52 1.86 0.68
CA SER A 34 -3.66 2.63 1.17
C SER A 34 -3.64 4.09 0.71
N THR A 35 -2.50 4.60 0.21
CA THR A 35 -2.38 6.01 -0.20
C THR A 35 -2.67 6.20 -1.68
N ASP A 36 -3.48 7.21 -2.03
CA ASP A 36 -3.94 7.46 -3.42
C ASP A 36 -2.80 7.66 -4.43
N ARG A 37 -1.61 8.07 -3.96
CA ARG A 37 -0.43 8.36 -4.79
C ARG A 37 0.53 7.19 -4.98
N PHE A 38 0.66 6.30 -3.99
CA PHE A 38 1.60 5.17 -4.03
C PHE A 38 0.89 3.81 -4.17
N ASN A 39 -0.45 3.81 -4.27
CA ASN A 39 -1.23 2.63 -4.58
C ASN A 39 -0.99 2.19 -6.02
N TRP A 40 -0.07 1.25 -6.21
CA TRP A 40 0.22 0.71 -7.53
C TRP A 40 -0.86 -0.25 -8.05
N LEU A 41 -1.81 -0.70 -7.20
CA LEU A 41 -2.91 -1.58 -7.60
C LEU A 41 -4.12 -0.81 -8.14
N ASP A 42 -4.35 0.44 -7.72
CA ASP A 42 -5.41 1.30 -8.30
C ASP A 42 -5.08 1.73 -9.74
N GLY A 43 -3.86 1.49 -10.20
CA GLY A 43 -3.36 2.00 -11.47
C GLY A 43 -3.30 3.54 -11.46
N PRO A 44 -2.81 4.17 -12.54
CA PRO A 44 -2.95 5.60 -12.66
C PRO A 44 -4.46 5.90 -12.64
N LYS A 45 -4.94 6.47 -11.53
CA LYS A 45 -5.81 7.63 -11.66
C LYS A 45 -5.01 8.69 -12.44
N LYS A 46 -4.83 8.46 -13.76
CA LYS A 46 -5.33 9.45 -14.68
C LYS A 46 -6.69 9.74 -14.08
N ALA A 47 -6.88 10.94 -13.54
CA ALA A 47 -8.13 11.60 -13.76
C ALA A 47 -8.40 11.33 -15.24
N ALA A 48 -9.11 10.22 -15.50
CA ALA A 48 -9.65 9.90 -16.78
C ALA A 48 -10.42 11.16 -16.98
N ALA A 49 -9.90 11.95 -17.91
CA ALA A 49 -10.52 13.17 -18.35
C ALA A 49 -11.99 12.82 -18.33
N VAL A 50 -12.76 13.58 -17.54
CA VAL A 50 -14.20 13.64 -17.74
C VAL A 50 -14.32 14.29 -19.10
N ALA A 51 -14.06 13.48 -20.11
CA ALA A 51 -14.11 13.78 -21.51
C ALA A 51 -15.58 13.58 -21.81
N THR A 52 -16.24 14.73 -21.87
CA THR A 52 -17.32 14.99 -22.81
C THR A 52 -18.68 14.44 -22.40
N ALA A 53 -19.44 15.30 -21.72
CA ALA A 53 -20.75 15.64 -22.26
C ALA A 53 -20.71 17.13 -22.64
N PRO A 54 -20.89 17.51 -23.91
CA PRO A 54 -21.22 18.89 -24.20
C PRO A 54 -22.65 19.06 -23.71
N ALA A 55 -22.84 19.75 -22.60
CA ALA A 55 -24.15 20.29 -22.25
C ALA A 55 -24.44 21.45 -23.21
N ALA A 56 -24.63 21.11 -24.49
CA ALA A 56 -25.24 21.95 -25.50
C ALA A 56 -26.60 21.32 -25.78
N THR A 57 -27.60 21.75 -25.02
CA THR A 57 -29.01 21.69 -25.42
C THR A 57 -29.75 22.76 -24.62
N ASP A 58 -29.83 23.92 -25.26
CA ASP A 58 -31.00 24.79 -25.28
C ASP A 58 -31.68 25.08 -23.95
N GLN A 59 -31.28 26.18 -23.30
CA GLN A 59 -32.25 27.13 -22.73
C GLN A 59 -31.75 28.57 -22.96
N ALA A 60 -31.74 28.96 -24.23
CA ALA A 60 -31.95 30.35 -24.59
C ALA A 60 -33.46 30.56 -24.80
N THR A 61 -33.93 31.61 -24.16
CA THR A 61 -35.25 32.25 -24.09
C THR A 61 -36.00 32.36 -25.41
N PRO A 62 -37.31 32.65 -25.36
CA PRO A 62 -37.75 34.06 -25.30
C PRO A 62 -38.45 34.47 -24.01
#